data_AF-A0AAW1Z9P0-F1
#
_entry.id   AF-A0AAW1Z9P0-F1
#
_cell.length_a   1.000
_cell.length_b   1.000
_cell.length_c   1.000
_cell.angle_alpha   90.00
_cell.angle_beta   90.00
_cell.angle_gamma   90.00
#
_symmetry.space_group_name_H-M   'P 1'
#
loop_
_entity.id
_entity.type
_entity.pdbx_description
1 polymer ?
#
loop_
_entity_poly.entity_id
_entity_poly.type
_entity_poly.pdbx_seq_one_letter_code
_entity_poly.pdbx_strand_id
1 'polypeptide(L)'
;MYHVKGELNLPYSDDSDPEPFEVWYDLEGNRSRIDYHNSTVRTFLIGNDLDYGVIYKITPVTNDTEIQAIKYFQLKGTKEDPIRPQAALPDLQGFEFEKMEDYAGVQCEVWKKVTQAGHKKNTYRLWVKRPEGSDSPAVPYHFEMEGFNTLLESYNDKYMIDYSDFSSQTESDIFTPPGGMTYEEFPDPPEEHQILANPLQDYVSTSPVSHAHRLFGPFKEKFERQYESEKEHEERENNFVHTFRSVHSTNRAGLTYSLGINHFADWSKEKRRKYC
;
A
#
# COMPACT_ATOMS: atom_id res chain seq x y z
N MET A 1 17.47 8.07 8.85
CA MET A 1 16.79 6.86 9.33
C MET A 1 15.60 7.28 10.19
N TYR A 2 14.47 6.59 10.13
CA TYR A 2 13.33 6.84 11.02
C TYR A 2 12.51 5.57 11.23
N HIS A 3 11.62 5.64 12.21
CA HIS A 3 10.59 4.67 12.52
C HIS A 3 9.23 5.38 12.63
N VAL A 4 8.16 4.72 12.23
CA VAL A 4 6.79 5.23 12.34
C VAL A 4 5.78 4.10 12.34
N LYS A 5 4.68 4.26 13.08
CA LYS A 5 3.49 3.42 12.96
C LYS A 5 2.40 4.14 12.18
N GLY A 6 1.51 3.38 11.58
CA GLY A 6 0.30 3.97 11.03
C GLY A 6 -0.84 2.99 10.85
N GLU A 7 -2.01 3.54 10.61
CA GLU A 7 -3.23 2.78 10.32
C GLU A 7 -3.73 3.18 8.93
N LEU A 8 -3.74 2.23 8.00
CA LEU A 8 -4.25 2.40 6.65
C LEU A 8 -5.76 2.16 6.64
N ASN A 9 -6.50 3.20 6.27
CA ASN A 9 -7.95 3.18 6.16
C ASN A 9 -8.36 3.13 4.68
N LEU A 10 -9.17 2.12 4.32
CA LEU A 10 -9.71 1.92 2.97
C LEU A 10 -11.24 2.03 2.99
N PRO A 11 -11.84 3.25 2.88
CA PRO A 11 -13.29 3.45 2.96
C PRO A 11 -14.14 2.60 2.00
N TYR A 12 -13.58 2.21 0.85
CA TYR A 12 -14.26 1.39 -0.16
C TYR A 12 -14.02 -0.12 -0.03
N SER A 13 -13.24 -0.55 0.97
CA SER A 13 -13.04 -1.98 1.25
C SER A 13 -14.32 -2.64 1.78
N ASP A 14 -14.42 -3.96 1.62
CA ASP A 14 -15.55 -4.73 2.13
C ASP A 14 -15.48 -4.88 3.65
N ASP A 15 -14.26 -5.06 4.18
CA ASP A 15 -13.92 -5.14 5.60
C ASP A 15 -13.34 -3.80 6.07
N SER A 16 -14.11 -3.05 6.85
CA SER A 16 -13.85 -1.64 7.18
C SER A 16 -12.82 -1.39 8.29
N ASP A 17 -12.08 -2.41 8.71
CA ASP A 17 -11.12 -2.27 9.81
C ASP A 17 -9.81 -1.65 9.30
N PRO A 18 -9.26 -0.65 10.01
CA PRO A 18 -7.96 -0.08 9.66
C PRO A 18 -6.87 -1.16 9.65
N GLU A 19 -5.97 -1.13 8.68
CA GLU A 19 -4.82 -2.03 8.59
C GLU A 19 -3.62 -1.38 9.30
N PRO A 20 -3.23 -1.85 10.50
CA PRO A 20 -2.08 -1.30 11.21
C PRO A 20 -0.78 -1.78 10.58
N PHE A 21 0.17 -0.87 10.46
CA PHE A 21 1.52 -1.14 10.02
C PHE A 21 2.56 -0.41 10.86
N GLU A 22 3.80 -0.90 10.81
CA GLU A 22 4.96 -0.30 11.44
C GLU A 22 6.15 -0.36 10.48
N VAL A 23 6.82 0.78 10.27
CA VAL A 23 7.91 0.90 9.30
C VAL A 23 9.18 1.39 9.97
N TRP A 24 10.29 0.72 9.65
CA TRP A 24 11.65 1.18 9.88
C TRP A 24 12.30 1.47 8.54
N TYR A 25 12.86 2.66 8.38
CA TYR A 25 13.40 3.13 7.11
C TYR A 25 14.81 3.69 7.28
N ASP A 26 15.77 3.10 6.57
CA ASP A 26 17.18 3.49 6.55
C ASP A 26 17.65 3.65 5.10
N LEU A 27 17.53 4.87 4.57
CA LEU A 27 17.98 5.20 3.22
C LEU A 27 19.49 5.06 3.04
N GLU A 28 20.29 5.47 4.04
CA GLU A 28 21.75 5.38 3.96
C GLU A 28 22.21 3.92 3.95
N GLY A 29 21.59 3.07 4.76
CA GLY A 29 21.79 1.63 4.74
C GLY A 29 21.06 0.88 3.62
N ASN A 30 20.35 1.59 2.74
CA ASN A 30 19.56 1.05 1.62
C ASN A 30 18.60 -0.07 2.03
N ARG A 31 17.90 0.09 3.16
CA ARG A 31 17.07 -0.96 3.76
C ARG A 31 15.84 -0.43 4.49
N SER A 32 14.78 -1.21 4.48
CA SER A 32 13.58 -0.94 5.26
C SER A 32 12.93 -2.22 5.73
N ARG A 33 12.19 -2.13 6.84
CA ARG A 33 11.30 -3.19 7.31
C ARG A 33 9.90 -2.62 7.47
N ILE A 34 8.91 -3.39 7.05
CA ILE A 34 7.50 -3.07 7.20
C ILE A 34 6.82 -4.27 7.85
N ASP A 35 6.19 -4.05 8.99
CA ASP A 35 5.38 -5.03 9.67
C ASP A 35 3.90 -4.65 9.55
N TYR A 36 3.03 -5.64 9.36
CA TYR A 36 1.57 -5.46 9.39
C TYR A 36 0.96 -6.33 10.50
N HIS A 37 -0.14 -5.86 11.08
CA HIS A 37 -0.90 -6.58 12.11
C HIS A 37 0.00 -7.12 13.23
N ASN A 38 0.73 -6.23 13.90
CA ASN A 38 1.64 -6.56 15.02
C ASN A 38 2.66 -7.65 14.67
N SER A 39 3.38 -7.46 13.55
CA SER A 39 4.40 -8.39 13.04
C SER A 39 3.88 -9.76 12.58
N THR A 40 2.57 -9.92 12.39
CA THR A 40 1.99 -11.11 11.74
C THR A 40 2.54 -11.27 10.32
N VAL A 41 2.64 -10.16 9.59
CA VAL A 41 3.36 -10.07 8.32
C VAL A 41 4.57 -9.19 8.51
N ARG A 42 5.73 -9.62 8.00
CA ARG A 42 6.98 -8.86 8.04
C ARG A 42 7.61 -8.85 6.67
N THR A 43 7.91 -7.67 6.16
CA THR A 43 8.56 -7.46 4.88
C THR A 43 9.87 -6.72 5.11
N PHE A 44 10.96 -7.27 4.60
CA PHE A 44 12.29 -6.66 4.61
C PHE A 44 12.64 -6.32 3.18
N LEU A 45 12.90 -5.05 2.88
CA LEU A 45 13.39 -4.61 1.58
C LEU A 45 14.85 -4.21 1.75
N ILE A 46 15.76 -5.06 1.29
CA ILE A 46 17.20 -4.91 1.49
C ILE A 46 17.85 -4.65 0.13
N GLY A 47 18.07 -3.38 -0.20
CA GLY A 47 18.59 -2.98 -1.50
C GLY A 47 20.09 -3.20 -1.68
N ASN A 48 20.82 -3.48 -0.60
CA ASN A 48 22.26 -3.78 -0.60
C ASN A 48 22.58 -5.27 -0.39
N ASP A 49 21.57 -6.14 -0.52
CA ASP A 49 21.73 -7.59 -0.51
C ASP A 49 21.62 -8.15 -1.94
N LEU A 50 22.38 -9.20 -2.24
CA LEU A 50 22.61 -9.69 -3.61
C LEU A 50 23.02 -8.55 -4.59
N ASP A 51 22.98 -8.81 -5.91
CA ASP A 51 23.44 -7.85 -6.92
C ASP A 51 22.49 -6.65 -7.12
N TYR A 52 21.19 -6.83 -6.88
CA TYR A 52 20.14 -5.85 -7.20
C TYR A 52 19.10 -5.68 -6.09
N GLY A 53 19.42 -6.11 -4.87
CA GLY A 53 18.50 -6.06 -3.74
C GLY A 53 17.50 -7.22 -3.72
N VAL A 54 16.90 -7.43 -2.54
CA VAL A 54 15.92 -8.49 -2.29
C VAL A 54 14.82 -8.00 -1.37
N ILE A 55 13.59 -8.45 -1.63
CA ILE A 55 12.49 -8.38 -0.67
C ILE A 55 12.33 -9.76 -0.03
N TYR A 56 12.38 -9.82 1.29
CA TYR A 56 12.01 -11.00 2.07
C TYR A 56 10.67 -10.76 2.75
N LYS A 57 9.71 -11.66 2.57
CA LYS A 57 8.39 -11.57 3.22
C LYS A 57 8.11 -12.81 4.05
N ILE A 58 7.69 -12.59 5.27
CA ILE A 58 7.25 -13.64 6.21
C ILE A 58 5.79 -13.39 6.47
N THR A 59 4.95 -14.38 6.16
CA THR A 59 3.50 -14.22 6.26
C THR A 59 2.84 -15.56 6.56
N PRO A 60 1.78 -15.60 7.38
CA PRO A 60 0.89 -16.76 7.39
C PRO A 60 0.22 -16.90 6.03
N VAL A 61 0.05 -18.14 5.60
CA VAL A 61 -0.73 -18.53 4.43
C VAL A 61 -1.81 -19.51 4.86
N THR A 62 -3.03 -19.25 4.40
CA THR A 62 -4.15 -20.16 4.53
C THR A 62 -4.61 -20.57 3.14
N ASN A 63 -4.76 -21.87 2.91
CA ASN A 63 -5.28 -22.49 1.69
C ASN A 63 -6.04 -23.78 2.05
N ASP A 64 -6.44 -24.58 1.07
CA ASP A 64 -7.21 -25.81 1.28
C ASP A 64 -6.49 -26.88 2.13
N THR A 65 -5.16 -26.79 2.25
CA THR A 65 -4.31 -27.79 2.92
C THR A 65 -3.57 -27.27 4.15
N GLU A 66 -3.36 -25.96 4.24
CA GLU A 66 -2.58 -25.30 5.28
C GLU A 66 -3.41 -24.17 5.88
N ILE A 67 -3.47 -24.07 7.21
CA ILE A 67 -4.17 -22.99 7.90
C ILE A 67 -3.14 -22.17 8.67
N GLN A 68 -3.01 -20.89 8.33
CA GLN A 68 -2.07 -19.95 8.94
C GLN A 68 -0.62 -20.46 9.00
N ALA A 69 -0.21 -21.27 8.02
CA ALA A 69 1.15 -21.79 7.96
C ALA A 69 2.12 -20.64 7.64
N ILE A 70 3.15 -20.46 8.48
CA ILE A 70 4.15 -19.42 8.26
C ILE A 70 5.02 -19.80 7.06
N LYS A 71 4.99 -18.95 6.03
CA LYS A 71 5.79 -19.08 4.81
C LYS A 71 6.80 -17.94 4.70
N TYR A 72 7.86 -18.22 3.96
CA TYR A 72 8.97 -17.30 3.72
C TYR A 72 9.10 -17.12 2.21
N PHE A 73 8.86 -15.92 1.72
CA PHE A 73 8.94 -15.57 0.30
C PHE A 73 10.12 -14.65 0.05
N GLN A 74 10.74 -14.77 -1.13
CA GLN A 74 11.74 -13.84 -1.62
C GLN A 74 11.40 -13.31 -3.01
N LEU A 75 11.66 -12.04 -3.25
CA LEU A 75 11.61 -11.41 -4.57
C LEU A 75 12.94 -10.71 -4.83
N LYS A 76 13.66 -11.15 -5.85
CA LYS A 76 14.97 -10.60 -6.22
C LYS A 76 14.80 -9.44 -7.19
N GLY A 77 15.51 -8.36 -6.96
CA GLY A 77 15.59 -7.26 -7.92
C GLY A 77 16.34 -7.66 -9.19
N THR A 78 16.19 -6.84 -10.22
CA THR A 78 16.94 -6.96 -11.46
C THR A 78 17.75 -5.69 -11.70
N LYS A 79 18.59 -5.70 -12.75
CA LYS A 79 19.32 -4.51 -13.14
C LYS A 79 18.39 -3.38 -13.58
N GLU A 80 17.29 -3.74 -14.23
CA GLU A 80 16.29 -2.81 -14.75
C GLU A 80 15.35 -2.32 -13.64
N ASP A 81 15.07 -3.15 -12.65
CA ASP A 81 14.21 -2.85 -11.50
C ASP A 81 14.85 -3.32 -10.18
N PRO A 82 15.84 -2.57 -9.65
CA PRO A 82 16.51 -2.93 -8.40
C PRO A 82 15.61 -2.63 -7.20
N ILE A 83 15.68 -3.49 -6.17
CA ILE A 83 14.93 -3.29 -4.93
C ILE A 83 15.52 -2.10 -4.16
N ARG A 84 14.61 -1.24 -3.68
CA ARG A 84 14.93 -0.07 -2.85
C ARG A 84 14.12 -0.12 -1.55
N PRO A 85 14.59 0.52 -0.48
CA PRO A 85 13.82 0.64 0.74
C PRO A 85 12.53 1.43 0.49
N GLN A 86 11.46 1.01 1.15
CA GLN A 86 10.14 1.64 1.08
C GLN A 86 9.95 2.57 2.28
N ALA A 87 9.76 3.86 2.01
CA ALA A 87 9.34 4.83 3.01
C ALA A 87 7.84 4.65 3.34
N ALA A 88 7.45 4.97 4.58
CA ALA A 88 6.04 5.05 4.96
C ALA A 88 5.37 6.36 4.55
N LEU A 89 6.17 7.35 4.16
CA LEU A 89 5.72 8.69 3.78
C LEU A 89 5.79 8.86 2.27
N PRO A 90 4.91 9.70 1.68
CA PRO A 90 5.02 10.05 0.27
C PRO A 90 6.30 10.82 0.01
N ASP A 91 6.75 10.78 -1.25
CA ASP A 91 7.74 11.74 -1.73
C ASP A 91 7.16 13.15 -1.65
N LEU A 92 7.80 14.01 -0.85
CA LEU A 92 7.39 15.39 -0.60
C LEU A 92 7.64 16.31 -1.80
N GLN A 93 8.33 15.84 -2.85
CA GLN A 93 8.54 16.64 -4.05
C GLN A 93 7.19 17.05 -4.68
N GLY A 94 7.01 18.36 -4.84
CA GLY A 94 5.80 18.95 -5.42
C GLY A 94 4.63 19.12 -4.47
N PHE A 95 4.81 18.84 -3.16
CA PHE A 95 3.86 19.28 -2.16
C PHE A 95 4.04 20.78 -1.87
N GLU A 96 2.93 21.51 -1.81
CA GLU A 96 2.87 22.92 -1.48
C GLU A 96 2.04 23.13 -0.21
N PHE A 97 2.42 24.11 0.61
CA PHE A 97 1.64 24.47 1.79
C PHE A 97 0.24 24.95 1.36
N GLU A 98 -0.81 24.31 1.86
CA GLU A 98 -2.20 24.67 1.58
C GLU A 98 -2.74 25.60 2.68
N LYS A 99 -2.63 25.18 3.95
CA LYS A 99 -3.21 25.89 5.09
C LYS A 99 -2.70 25.36 6.44
N MET A 100 -2.97 26.11 7.50
CA MET A 100 -3.03 25.55 8.86
C MET A 100 -4.44 25.00 9.10
N GLU A 101 -4.55 23.83 9.74
CA GLU A 101 -5.83 23.20 10.06
C GLU A 101 -5.76 22.50 11.42
N ASP A 102 -6.86 22.58 12.19
CA ASP A 102 -7.06 21.69 13.33
C ASP A 102 -7.63 20.37 12.81
N TYR A 103 -6.85 19.29 12.95
CA TYR A 103 -7.26 17.94 12.57
C TYR A 103 -7.25 17.05 13.80
N ALA A 104 -8.41 16.48 14.15
CA ALA A 104 -8.59 15.65 15.34
C ALA A 104 -8.03 16.30 16.63
N GLY A 105 -8.24 17.61 16.81
CA GLY A 105 -7.79 18.36 18.00
C GLY A 105 -6.30 18.70 17.99
N VAL A 106 -5.61 18.55 16.86
CA VAL A 106 -4.20 18.91 16.71
C VAL A 106 -4.01 19.89 15.56
N GLN A 107 -3.37 21.02 15.87
CA GLN A 107 -2.98 22.00 14.87
C GLN A 107 -1.87 21.45 13.97
N CYS A 108 -2.12 21.41 12.67
CA CYS A 108 -1.24 20.86 11.66
C CYS A 108 -1.00 21.85 10.51
N GLU A 109 0.18 21.75 9.91
CA GLU A 109 0.42 22.25 8.55
C GLU A 109 -0.13 21.23 7.55
N VAL A 110 -0.96 21.69 6.61
CA VAL A 110 -1.49 20.87 5.53
C VAL A 110 -0.70 21.16 4.27
N TRP A 111 -0.08 20.13 3.73
CA TRP A 111 0.68 20.18 2.48
C TRP A 111 -0.08 19.40 1.43
N LYS A 112 -0.19 19.95 0.22
CA LYS A 112 -1.00 19.39 -0.86
C LYS A 112 -0.21 19.17 -2.13
N LYS A 113 -0.49 18.07 -2.81
CA LYS A 113 -0.02 17.79 -4.17
C LYS A 113 -1.20 17.32 -5.02
N VAL A 114 -1.26 17.75 -6.27
CA VAL A 114 -2.26 17.27 -7.23
C VAL A 114 -1.54 16.64 -8.41
N THR A 115 -1.95 15.44 -8.80
CA THR A 115 -1.44 14.76 -10.00
C THR A 115 -2.59 14.39 -10.91
N GLN A 116 -2.35 14.38 -12.22
CA GLN A 116 -3.38 14.00 -13.18
C GLN A 116 -2.78 13.16 -14.30
N ALA A 117 -3.45 12.06 -14.66
CA ALA A 117 -3.16 11.27 -15.85
C ALA A 117 -4.48 10.79 -16.47
N GLY A 118 -4.71 11.13 -17.74
CA GLY A 118 -5.99 10.87 -18.40
C GLY A 118 -7.16 11.46 -17.61
N HIS A 119 -8.14 10.62 -17.28
CA HIS A 119 -9.32 10.99 -16.51
C HIS A 119 -9.11 10.99 -14.99
N LYS A 120 -7.96 10.53 -14.50
CA LYS A 120 -7.69 10.38 -13.06
C LYS A 120 -6.97 11.60 -12.54
N LYS A 121 -7.59 12.31 -11.60
CA LYS A 121 -7.03 13.44 -10.88
C LYS A 121 -6.95 13.10 -9.40
N ASN A 122 -5.75 12.88 -8.89
CA ASN A 122 -5.52 12.54 -7.49
C ASN A 122 -5.08 13.79 -6.74
N THR A 123 -5.69 14.04 -5.59
CA THR A 123 -5.30 15.07 -4.63
C THR A 123 -4.73 14.37 -3.41
N TYR A 124 -3.47 14.64 -3.10
CA TYR A 124 -2.80 14.15 -1.91
C TYR A 124 -2.70 15.29 -0.90
N ARG A 125 -2.95 15.00 0.37
CA ARG A 125 -2.71 15.92 1.47
C ARG A 125 -1.95 15.23 2.59
N LEU A 126 -0.98 15.94 3.17
CA LEU A 126 -0.18 15.49 4.29
C LEU A 126 -0.30 16.54 5.42
N TRP A 127 -0.81 16.11 6.56
CA TRP A 127 -0.87 16.89 7.79
C TRP A 127 0.38 16.61 8.61
N VAL A 128 1.08 17.67 8.96
CA VAL A 128 2.37 17.62 9.66
C VAL A 128 2.26 18.45 10.94
N LYS A 129 2.67 17.86 12.06
CA LYS A 129 2.84 18.57 13.33
C LYS A 129 4.23 19.19 13.39
N ARG A 130 4.32 20.42 13.86
CA ARG A 130 5.58 21.00 14.33
C ARG A 130 5.52 21.13 15.85
N PRO A 131 6.23 20.27 16.59
CA PRO A 131 6.30 20.41 18.04
C PRO A 131 6.83 21.79 18.43
N GLU A 132 6.33 22.35 19.53
CA GLU A 132 6.82 23.64 20.04
C GLU A 132 8.27 23.49 20.54
N GLY A 133 9.17 24.35 20.03
CA GLY A 133 10.61 24.32 20.28
C GLY A 133 11.39 24.23 18.96
N SER A 134 12.39 25.11 18.76
CA SER A 134 12.98 25.39 17.44
C SER A 134 13.66 24.21 16.73
N ASP A 135 13.94 23.12 17.46
CA ASP A 135 14.83 22.05 16.99
C ASP A 135 14.12 20.69 16.83
N SER A 136 12.82 20.60 17.11
CA SER A 136 12.08 19.33 16.92
C SER A 136 11.74 19.11 15.45
N PRO A 137 12.00 17.91 14.89
CA PRO A 137 11.64 17.63 13.50
C PRO A 137 10.12 17.67 13.33
N ALA A 138 9.70 18.04 12.12
CA ALA A 138 8.29 17.98 11.76
C ALA A 138 7.84 16.49 11.73
N VAL A 139 6.68 16.21 12.30
CA VAL A 139 6.18 14.84 12.50
C VAL A 139 4.95 14.61 11.63
N PRO A 140 4.93 13.55 10.80
CA PRO A 140 3.75 13.20 10.01
C PRO A 140 2.59 12.83 10.95
N TYR A 141 1.37 13.24 10.62
CA TYR A 141 0.20 12.95 11.44
C TYR A 141 -0.93 12.28 10.67
N HIS A 142 -1.27 12.80 9.50
CA HIS A 142 -2.32 12.23 8.67
C HIS A 142 -1.93 12.38 7.21
N PHE A 143 -2.25 11.39 6.39
CA PHE A 143 -2.12 11.46 4.95
C PHE A 143 -3.40 10.99 4.29
N GLU A 144 -3.86 11.73 3.30
CA GLU A 144 -5.07 11.45 2.56
C GLU A 144 -4.78 11.49 1.06
N MET A 145 -5.34 10.53 0.34
CA MET A 145 -5.48 10.58 -1.11
C MET A 145 -6.96 10.59 -1.46
N GLU A 146 -7.37 11.53 -2.31
CA GLU A 146 -8.69 11.58 -2.93
C GLU A 146 -8.55 11.54 -4.45
N GLY A 147 -9.11 10.49 -5.08
CA GLY A 147 -9.18 10.32 -6.52
C GLY A 147 -10.49 10.86 -7.06
N PHE A 148 -10.39 11.76 -8.03
CA PHE A 148 -11.51 12.28 -8.81
C PHE A 148 -11.37 11.82 -10.27
N ASN A 149 -12.43 11.21 -10.79
CA ASN A 149 -12.50 10.82 -12.19
C ASN A 149 -13.26 11.87 -13.00
N THR A 150 -12.57 12.51 -13.95
CA THR A 150 -13.14 13.59 -14.75
C THR A 150 -14.14 13.12 -15.80
N LEU A 151 -14.08 11.84 -16.22
CA LEU A 151 -15.07 11.26 -17.14
C LEU A 151 -16.36 10.89 -16.41
N LEU A 152 -16.24 10.37 -15.19
CA LEU A 152 -17.38 9.99 -14.35
C LEU A 152 -17.96 11.17 -13.56
N GLU A 153 -17.22 12.29 -13.50
CA GLU A 153 -17.49 13.45 -12.66
C GLU A 153 -17.74 13.08 -11.19
N SER A 154 -16.98 12.11 -10.67
CA SER A 154 -17.19 11.54 -9.34
C SER A 154 -15.88 11.29 -8.59
N TYR A 155 -15.95 11.39 -7.26
CA TYR A 155 -14.90 10.89 -6.38
C TYR A 155 -15.07 9.38 -6.25
N ASN A 156 -14.05 8.66 -6.66
CA ASN A 156 -14.13 7.22 -6.91
C ASN A 156 -13.01 6.44 -6.24
N ASP A 157 -12.03 7.11 -5.61
CA ASP A 157 -10.97 6.47 -4.84
C ASP A 157 -10.64 7.36 -3.64
N LYS A 158 -10.39 6.73 -2.49
CA LYS A 158 -10.02 7.41 -1.26
C LYS A 158 -9.32 6.41 -0.36
N TYR A 159 -8.23 6.83 0.24
CA TYR A 159 -7.62 6.14 1.36
C TYR A 159 -6.91 7.13 2.26
N MET A 160 -6.73 6.74 3.52
CA MET A 160 -6.13 7.58 4.54
C MET A 160 -5.11 6.78 5.33
N ILE A 161 -4.08 7.44 5.84
CA ILE A 161 -3.10 6.88 6.75
C ILE A 161 -3.00 7.82 7.95
N ASP A 162 -3.30 7.30 9.13
CA ASP A 162 -3.07 7.99 10.40
C ASP A 162 -1.73 7.54 10.98
N TYR A 163 -0.80 8.48 11.17
CA TYR A 163 0.54 8.17 11.68
C TYR A 163 0.63 8.37 13.20
N SER A 164 1.42 7.51 13.83
CA SER A 164 1.72 7.54 15.26
C SER A 164 3.14 7.06 15.53
N ASP A 165 3.61 7.25 16.77
CA ASP A 165 4.90 6.73 17.25
C ASP A 165 6.10 7.07 16.34
N PHE A 166 6.13 8.25 15.72
CA PHE A 166 7.26 8.65 14.89
C PHE A 166 8.53 8.87 15.74
N SER A 167 9.63 8.29 15.29
CA SER A 167 10.95 8.42 15.92
C SER A 167 12.05 8.57 14.87
N SER A 168 13.02 9.44 15.11
CA SER A 168 14.25 9.53 14.30
C SER A 168 15.30 8.49 14.68
N GLN A 169 15.03 7.68 15.71
CA GLN A 169 15.92 6.63 16.23
C GLN A 169 15.32 5.25 15.99
N THR A 170 16.15 4.28 15.62
CA THR A 170 15.80 2.85 15.57
C THR A 170 17.03 2.00 15.86
N GLU A 171 16.78 0.76 16.25
CA GLU A 171 17.79 -0.27 16.44
C GLU A 171 18.26 -0.82 15.08
N SER A 172 19.52 -1.25 14.99
CA SER A 172 20.17 -1.61 13.72
C SER A 172 19.91 -3.06 13.28
N ASP A 173 19.65 -3.95 14.21
CA ASP A 173 19.38 -5.38 14.01
C ASP A 173 17.96 -5.65 13.50
N ILE A 174 17.06 -4.66 13.58
CA ILE A 174 15.68 -4.78 13.14
C ILE A 174 15.53 -5.11 11.64
N PHE A 175 16.54 -4.80 10.84
CA PHE A 175 16.59 -5.02 9.40
C PHE A 175 17.11 -6.41 9.00
N THR A 176 17.50 -7.27 9.94
CA THR A 176 18.03 -8.60 9.64
C THR A 176 16.89 -9.60 9.43
N PRO A 177 16.69 -10.16 8.22
CA PRO A 177 15.71 -11.22 8.01
C PRO A 177 16.15 -12.53 8.73
N PRO A 178 15.21 -13.43 9.06
CA PRO A 178 15.53 -14.69 9.72
C PRO A 178 16.48 -15.57 8.90
N GLY A 179 17.63 -15.92 9.47
CA GLY A 179 18.58 -16.85 8.87
C GLY A 179 18.14 -18.32 8.98
N GLY A 180 18.64 -19.16 8.06
CA GLY A 180 18.45 -20.62 8.10
C GLY A 180 17.08 -21.11 7.62
N MET A 181 16.26 -20.23 7.03
CA MET A 181 14.95 -20.55 6.47
C MET A 181 15.04 -20.88 4.98
N THR A 182 14.08 -21.65 4.47
CA THR A 182 13.91 -21.88 3.03
C THR A 182 12.95 -20.84 2.47
N TYR A 183 13.46 -19.98 1.60
CA TYR A 183 12.67 -18.95 0.92
C TYR A 183 12.11 -19.48 -0.40
N GLU A 184 10.80 -19.39 -0.54
CA GLU A 184 10.04 -19.75 -1.73
C GLU A 184 9.86 -18.52 -2.64
N GLU A 185 9.49 -18.74 -3.91
CA GLU A 185 9.09 -17.66 -4.80
C GLU A 185 7.65 -17.22 -4.48
N PHE A 186 7.32 -15.97 -4.82
CA PHE A 186 5.95 -15.49 -4.67
C PHE A 186 4.99 -16.30 -5.55
N PRO A 187 3.73 -16.46 -5.12
CA PRO A 187 2.74 -17.19 -5.89
C PRO A 187 2.38 -16.42 -7.17
N ASP A 188 2.13 -17.17 -8.25
CA ASP A 188 1.63 -16.64 -9.50
C ASP A 188 0.31 -15.85 -9.30
N PRO A 189 0.07 -14.82 -10.12
CA PRO A 189 0.83 -14.48 -11.32
C PRO A 189 1.98 -13.46 -11.07
N PRO A 190 3.04 -13.45 -11.91
CA PRO A 190 4.21 -12.58 -11.71
C PRO A 190 3.90 -11.08 -11.63
N GLU A 191 2.85 -10.63 -12.30
CA GLU A 191 2.39 -9.24 -12.28
C GLU A 191 1.97 -8.79 -10.87
N GLU A 192 1.51 -9.72 -10.02
CA GLU A 192 1.11 -9.44 -8.64
C GLU A 192 2.27 -9.46 -7.65
N HIS A 193 3.43 -10.04 -8.01
CA HIS A 193 4.56 -10.22 -7.10
C HIS A 193 4.94 -8.92 -6.40
N GLN A 194 4.97 -7.80 -7.12
CA GLN A 194 5.40 -6.53 -6.51
C GLN A 194 4.39 -5.98 -5.50
N ILE A 195 3.08 -6.12 -5.74
CA ILE A 195 2.08 -5.70 -4.76
C ILE A 195 2.03 -6.64 -3.56
N LEU A 196 2.22 -7.95 -3.80
CA LEU A 196 2.33 -8.92 -2.72
C LEU A 196 3.57 -8.66 -1.85
N ALA A 197 4.69 -8.30 -2.45
CA ALA A 197 5.95 -8.04 -1.78
C ALA A 197 5.97 -6.68 -1.05
N ASN A 198 5.49 -5.62 -1.69
CA ASN A 198 5.54 -4.24 -1.17
C ASN A 198 4.20 -3.49 -1.28
N PRO A 199 3.17 -3.87 -0.50
CA PRO A 199 1.83 -3.32 -0.65
C PRO A 199 1.73 -1.84 -0.27
N LEU A 200 2.54 -1.35 0.68
CA LEU A 200 2.51 0.06 1.11
C LEU A 200 2.78 1.04 -0.06
N GLN A 201 3.59 0.61 -1.03
CA GLN A 201 3.96 1.41 -2.19
C GLN A 201 2.76 1.90 -3.00
N ASP A 202 1.67 1.12 -3.08
CA ASP A 202 0.47 1.49 -3.83
C ASP A 202 -0.26 2.70 -3.22
N TYR A 203 -0.03 2.98 -1.93
CA TYR A 203 -0.72 4.02 -1.17
C TYR A 203 0.13 5.27 -0.99
N VAL A 204 1.42 5.13 -0.73
CA VAL A 204 2.30 6.28 -0.45
C VAL A 204 2.96 6.84 -1.71
N SER A 205 2.92 6.10 -2.83
CA SER A 205 3.37 6.62 -4.12
C SER A 205 2.44 7.73 -4.59
N THR A 206 3.03 8.84 -5.05
CA THR A 206 2.27 9.94 -5.66
C THR A 206 2.12 9.78 -7.18
N SER A 207 2.38 8.58 -7.71
CA SER A 207 2.11 8.25 -9.10
C SER A 207 0.61 8.38 -9.40
N PRO A 208 0.20 9.02 -10.50
CA PRO A 208 -1.22 9.17 -10.84
C PRO A 208 -1.89 7.83 -11.16
N VAL A 209 -1.12 6.80 -11.53
CA VAL A 209 -1.60 5.43 -11.75
C VAL A 209 -0.85 4.50 -10.79
N SER A 210 -1.60 3.88 -9.88
CA SER A 210 -1.08 2.93 -8.90
C SER A 210 -0.79 1.57 -9.54
N HIS A 211 -0.09 0.67 -8.84
CA HIS A 211 0.15 -0.68 -9.33
C HIS A 211 -1.14 -1.49 -9.42
N ALA A 212 -2.08 -1.31 -8.48
CA ALA A 212 -3.38 -1.97 -8.52
C ALA A 212 -4.14 -1.70 -9.83
N HIS A 213 -4.06 -0.47 -10.36
CA HIS A 213 -4.65 -0.12 -11.65
C HIS A 213 -4.03 -0.89 -12.82
N ARG A 214 -2.72 -1.14 -12.80
CA ARG A 214 -2.02 -1.86 -13.87
C ARG A 214 -2.47 -3.32 -13.98
N LEU A 215 -2.99 -3.89 -12.89
CA LEU A 215 -3.51 -5.26 -12.87
C LEU A 215 -4.91 -5.41 -13.47
N PHE A 216 -5.60 -4.31 -13.81
CA PHE A 216 -6.88 -4.40 -14.49
C PHE A 216 -6.75 -4.96 -15.92
N GLY A 217 -5.65 -4.68 -16.61
CA GLY A 217 -5.34 -5.27 -17.92
C GLY A 217 -5.32 -6.81 -17.87
N PRO A 218 -4.40 -7.41 -17.09
CA PRO A 218 -4.36 -8.86 -16.87
C PRO A 218 -5.68 -9.46 -16.39
N PHE A 219 -6.41 -8.77 -15.49
CA PHE A 219 -7.74 -9.20 -15.05
C PHE A 219 -8.73 -9.32 -16.22
N LYS A 220 -8.78 -8.30 -17.10
CA LYS A 220 -9.68 -8.32 -18.26
C LYS A 220 -9.35 -9.46 -19.21
N GLU A 221 -8.07 -9.72 -19.45
CA GLU A 221 -7.63 -10.83 -20.31
C GLU A 221 -8.03 -12.19 -19.71
N LYS A 222 -7.75 -12.39 -18.42
CA LYS A 222 -8.06 -13.63 -17.70
C LYS A 222 -9.55 -13.98 -17.68
N PHE A 223 -10.43 -12.98 -17.59
CA PHE A 223 -11.88 -13.18 -17.50
C PHE A 223 -12.64 -12.73 -18.76
N GLU A 224 -11.93 -12.55 -19.87
CA GLU A 224 -12.48 -12.18 -21.18
C GLU A 224 -13.45 -10.98 -21.13
N ARG A 225 -13.07 -9.96 -20.35
CA ARG A 225 -13.92 -8.80 -20.09
C ARG A 225 -13.94 -7.85 -21.28
N GLN A 226 -15.15 -7.50 -21.69
CA GLN A 226 -15.43 -6.42 -22.64
C GLN A 226 -16.46 -5.49 -22.03
N TYR A 227 -16.30 -4.19 -22.24
CA TYR A 227 -17.19 -3.16 -21.73
C TYR A 227 -17.72 -2.33 -22.90
N GLU A 228 -18.97 -1.91 -22.80
CA GLU A 228 -19.71 -1.29 -23.91
C GLU A 228 -19.25 0.14 -24.18
N SER A 229 -18.63 0.79 -23.20
CA SER A 229 -18.16 2.17 -23.27
C SER A 229 -16.93 2.40 -22.40
N GLU A 230 -16.22 3.48 -22.69
CA GLU A 230 -15.12 3.98 -21.84
C GLU A 230 -15.62 4.30 -20.43
N LYS A 231 -16.84 4.84 -20.31
CA LYS A 231 -17.48 5.09 -19.02
C LYS A 231 -17.64 3.81 -18.20
N GLU A 232 -18.19 2.75 -18.80
CA GLU A 232 -18.30 1.47 -18.11
C GLU A 232 -16.91 0.91 -17.75
N HIS A 233 -15.96 0.97 -18.68
CA HIS A 233 -14.59 0.51 -18.43
C HIS A 233 -13.97 1.20 -17.20
N GLU A 234 -14.09 2.53 -17.09
CA GLU A 234 -13.61 3.29 -15.93
C GLU A 234 -14.34 2.90 -14.63
N GLU A 235 -15.67 2.77 -14.65
CA GLU A 235 -16.44 2.31 -13.49
C GLU A 235 -15.99 0.92 -13.02
N ARG A 236 -15.72 0.01 -13.96
CA ARG A 236 -15.28 -1.38 -13.71
C ARG A 236 -13.87 -1.43 -13.17
N GLU A 237 -12.96 -0.59 -13.69
CA GLU A 237 -11.59 -0.49 -13.20
C GLU A 237 -11.56 -0.02 -11.74
N ASN A 238 -12.36 0.99 -11.39
CA ASN A 238 -12.42 1.48 -10.01
C ASN A 238 -12.95 0.41 -9.05
N ASN A 239 -14.03 -0.29 -9.44
CA ASN A 239 -14.56 -1.41 -8.65
C ASN A 239 -13.51 -2.51 -8.47
N PHE A 240 -12.77 -2.84 -9.53
CA PHE A 240 -11.69 -3.81 -9.47
C PHE A 240 -10.60 -3.40 -8.49
N VAL A 241 -10.11 -2.16 -8.55
CA VAL A 241 -9.06 -1.66 -7.66
C VAL A 241 -9.49 -1.71 -6.19
N HIS A 242 -10.75 -1.34 -5.89
CA HIS A 242 -11.29 -1.45 -4.54
C HIS A 242 -11.35 -2.89 -4.04
N THR A 243 -11.90 -3.80 -4.86
CA THR A 243 -11.93 -5.23 -4.52
C THR A 243 -10.52 -5.77 -4.31
N PHE A 244 -9.60 -5.41 -5.20
CA PHE A 244 -8.23 -5.86 -5.17
C PHE A 244 -7.53 -5.45 -3.88
N ARG A 245 -7.59 -4.16 -3.52
CA ARG A 245 -7.05 -3.64 -2.26
C ARG A 245 -7.68 -4.32 -1.05
N SER A 246 -9.00 -4.53 -1.06
CA SER A 246 -9.71 -5.23 0.01
C SER A 246 -9.20 -6.66 0.18
N VAL A 247 -9.13 -7.44 -0.90
CA VAL A 247 -8.64 -8.83 -0.89
C VAL A 247 -7.22 -8.91 -0.31
N HIS A 248 -6.32 -8.05 -0.77
CA HIS A 248 -4.94 -8.08 -0.29
C HIS A 248 -4.78 -7.59 1.15
N SER A 249 -5.58 -6.60 1.58
CA SER A 249 -5.61 -6.16 2.98
C SER A 249 -6.13 -7.28 3.90
N THR A 250 -7.31 -7.86 3.59
CA THR A 250 -7.89 -8.97 4.37
C THR A 250 -6.93 -10.17 4.45
N ASN A 251 -6.23 -10.51 3.38
CA ASN A 251 -5.25 -11.60 3.40
C ASN A 251 -4.03 -11.31 4.29
N ARG A 252 -3.62 -10.05 4.44
CA ARG A 252 -2.51 -9.67 5.33
C ARG A 252 -2.88 -9.74 6.81
N ALA A 253 -4.17 -9.72 7.15
CA ALA A 253 -4.63 -9.99 8.51
C ALA A 253 -4.34 -11.43 8.98
N GLY A 254 -3.96 -12.34 8.07
CA GLY A 254 -3.52 -13.68 8.42
C GLY A 254 -4.64 -14.54 9.01
N LEU A 255 -5.87 -14.38 8.51
CA LEU A 255 -7.06 -15.07 8.99
C LEU A 255 -7.01 -16.59 8.69
N THR A 256 -7.95 -17.34 9.28
CA THR A 256 -8.15 -18.77 9.00
C THR A 256 -8.82 -19.05 7.67
N TYR A 257 -8.99 -18.02 6.83
CA TYR A 257 -9.39 -18.09 5.44
C TYR A 257 -8.62 -17.04 4.64
N SER A 258 -8.56 -17.22 3.33
CA SER A 258 -8.03 -16.22 2.40
C SER A 258 -9.08 -15.88 1.36
N LEU A 259 -9.04 -14.64 0.87
CA LEU A 259 -9.80 -14.18 -0.28
C LEU A 259 -8.95 -14.28 -1.55
N GLY A 260 -9.61 -14.36 -2.70
CA GLY A 260 -8.93 -14.39 -4.00
C GLY A 260 -9.68 -13.58 -5.04
N ILE A 261 -8.94 -12.97 -5.97
CA ILE A 261 -9.51 -12.28 -7.12
C ILE A 261 -10.24 -13.29 -8.00
N ASN A 262 -11.49 -12.99 -8.30
CA ASN A 262 -12.34 -13.83 -9.14
C ASN A 262 -13.11 -12.98 -10.15
N HIS A 263 -13.94 -13.62 -10.96
CA HIS A 263 -14.70 -12.94 -12.01
C HIS A 263 -15.67 -11.87 -11.49
N PHE A 264 -16.01 -11.80 -10.21
CA PHE A 264 -16.84 -10.73 -9.66
C PHE A 264 -16.05 -9.47 -9.26
N ALA A 265 -14.72 -9.45 -9.41
CA ALA A 265 -13.89 -8.40 -8.82
C ALA A 265 -14.15 -6.98 -9.38
N ASP A 266 -14.66 -6.85 -10.60
CA ASP A 266 -15.05 -5.59 -11.24
C ASP A 266 -16.52 -5.19 -10.99
N TRP A 267 -17.23 -5.90 -10.11
CA TRP A 267 -18.59 -5.55 -9.72
C TRP A 267 -18.59 -4.57 -8.56
N SER A 268 -19.57 -3.66 -8.56
CA SER A 268 -19.81 -2.78 -7.42
C SER A 268 -20.07 -3.59 -6.15
N LYS A 269 -19.71 -3.01 -5.00
CA LYS A 269 -19.91 -3.62 -3.67
C LYS A 269 -21.37 -4.06 -3.46
N GLU A 270 -22.32 -3.21 -3.83
CA GLU A 270 -23.76 -3.51 -3.74
C GLU A 270 -24.15 -4.72 -4.58
N LYS A 271 -23.63 -4.81 -5.81
CA LYS A 271 -23.90 -5.93 -6.70
C LYS A 271 -23.30 -7.21 -6.15
N ARG A 272 -22.06 -7.19 -5.66
CA ARG A 272 -21.42 -8.36 -5.04
C ARG A 272 -22.23 -8.87 -3.84
N ARG A 273 -22.62 -7.98 -2.93
CA ARG A 273 -23.46 -8.32 -1.75
C ARG A 273 -24.83 -8.92 -2.09
N LYS A 274 -25.35 -8.66 -3.29
CA LYS A 274 -26.66 -9.19 -3.72
C LYS A 274 -26.57 -10.62 -4.28
N TYR A 275 -25.41 -11.01 -4.81
CA TYR A 275 -25.27 -12.23 -5.62
C TYR A 275 -24.22 -13.21 -5.08
N CYS A 276 -23.49 -12.86 -4.03
CA CYS A 276 -22.51 -13.68 -3.33
C CYS A 276 -22.87 -13.76 -1.85
#